data_AF-A0A3A4VB23-F1
#
_entry.id   AF-A0A3A4VB23-F1
#
_cell.length_a   1.000
_cell.length_b   1.000
_cell.length_c   1.000
_cell.angle_alpha   90.00
_cell.angle_beta   90.00
_cell.angle_gamma   90.00
#
_symmetry.space_group_name_H-M   'P 1'
#
loop_
_entity.id
_entity.type
_entity.pdbx_description
1 polymer ?
#
loop_
_entity_poly.entity_id
_entity_poly.type
_entity_poly.pdbx_seq_one_letter_code
_entity_poly.pdbx_strand_id
1 'polypeptide(L)'
;KQPTREVLAGVIEDVAKSEGYSLERSASELIALLAEGSFRDALSILQKVLAVSDNKKIEVAEVEAVSGAPRGEVVRGIISAIAKKDASSALASIRKAIDANVDPRVLAKLLIHRMRAVLLLRFAPELLDALAAELTEADLALAKTVSKEPGVNADTLRALLDAYGVMAYAAVPHLPLELAVIEICADSGSK
;
A
#
# COMPACT_ATOMS: atom_id res chain seq x y z
N LYS A 1 16.59 -17.54 3.22
CA LYS A 1 15.67 -17.02 2.17
C LYS A 1 14.74 -16.02 2.83
N GLN A 2 14.44 -14.88 2.21
CA GLN A 2 13.41 -13.97 2.72
C GLN A 2 12.04 -14.66 2.61
N PRO A 3 11.22 -14.71 3.68
CA PRO A 3 9.85 -15.21 3.62
C PRO A 3 8.98 -14.38 2.67
N THR A 4 8.02 -15.04 2.04
CA THR A 4 6.98 -14.37 1.25
C THR A 4 6.02 -13.62 2.19
N ARG A 5 5.26 -12.67 1.63
CA ARG A 5 4.24 -11.93 2.39
C ARG A 5 3.18 -12.86 2.99
N GLU A 6 2.77 -13.88 2.25
CA GLU A 6 1.81 -14.88 2.71
C GLU A 6 2.35 -15.68 3.90
N VAL A 7 3.62 -16.11 3.84
CA VAL A 7 4.27 -16.80 4.96
C VAL A 7 4.38 -15.90 6.18
N LEU A 8 4.73 -14.62 6.01
CA LEU A 8 4.74 -13.66 7.11
C LEU A 8 3.36 -13.47 7.72
N ALA A 9 2.33 -13.26 6.89
CA ALA A 9 0.95 -13.06 7.34
C ALA A 9 0.46 -14.27 8.17
N GLY A 10 0.73 -15.50 7.71
CA GLY A 10 0.40 -16.72 8.47
C GLY A 10 1.10 -16.78 9.82
N VAL A 11 2.40 -16.49 9.87
CA VAL A 11 3.15 -16.48 11.15
C VAL A 11 2.63 -15.40 12.11
N ILE A 12 2.26 -14.22 11.59
CA ILE A 12 1.67 -13.14 12.38
C ILE A 12 0.34 -13.60 13.00
N GLU A 13 -0.52 -14.24 12.20
CA GLU A 13 -1.81 -14.78 12.66
C GLU A 13 -1.63 -15.88 13.72
N ASP A 14 -0.70 -16.81 13.51
CA ASP A 14 -0.39 -17.89 14.45
C ASP A 14 0.12 -17.37 15.80
N VAL A 15 1.03 -16.40 15.77
CA VAL A 15 1.58 -15.79 17.00
C VAL A 15 0.49 -15.05 17.75
N ALA A 16 -0.30 -14.20 17.08
CA ALA A 16 -1.37 -13.48 17.77
C ALA A 16 -2.40 -14.44 18.38
N LYS A 17 -2.75 -15.52 17.67
CA LYS A 17 -3.64 -16.56 18.19
C LYS A 17 -3.07 -17.24 19.42
N SER A 18 -1.76 -17.51 19.46
CA SER A 18 -1.08 -18.07 20.63
C SER A 18 -1.10 -17.13 21.85
N GLU A 19 -1.19 -15.82 21.61
CA GLU A 19 -1.29 -14.77 22.64
C GLU A 19 -2.75 -14.41 22.99
N GLY A 20 -3.71 -15.13 22.42
CA GLY A 20 -5.14 -14.97 22.69
C GLY A 20 -5.81 -13.82 21.94
N TYR A 21 -5.20 -13.35 20.84
CA TYR A 21 -5.79 -12.36 19.93
C TYR A 21 -6.25 -13.02 18.63
N SER A 22 -7.22 -12.40 17.99
CA SER A 22 -7.63 -12.68 16.62
C SER A 22 -7.28 -11.48 15.74
N LEU A 23 -6.75 -11.70 14.55
CA LEU A 23 -6.51 -10.64 13.56
C LEU A 23 -7.47 -10.81 12.41
N GLU A 24 -8.02 -9.70 11.92
CA GLU A 24 -8.56 -9.72 10.57
C GLU A 24 -7.44 -9.89 9.54
N ARG A 25 -7.78 -10.46 8.39
CA ARG A 25 -6.81 -10.77 7.35
C ARG A 25 -6.08 -9.53 6.81
N SER A 26 -6.79 -8.42 6.67
CA SER A 26 -6.23 -7.12 6.26
C SER A 26 -5.16 -6.61 7.22
N ALA A 27 -5.29 -6.88 8.53
CA ALA A 27 -4.33 -6.49 9.54
C ALA A 27 -3.01 -7.28 9.40
N SER A 28 -3.09 -8.62 9.29
CA SER A 28 -1.90 -9.47 9.13
C SER A 28 -1.17 -9.19 7.80
N GLU A 29 -1.91 -8.94 6.72
CA GLU A 29 -1.35 -8.57 5.42
C GLU A 29 -0.66 -7.21 5.40
N LEU A 30 -1.21 -6.22 6.12
CA LEU A 30 -0.59 -4.91 6.28
C LEU A 30 0.71 -5.03 7.08
N ILE A 31 0.71 -5.76 8.20
CA ILE A 31 1.93 -6.01 8.98
C ILE A 31 2.99 -6.71 8.11
N ALA A 32 2.61 -7.76 7.38
CA ALA A 32 3.51 -8.50 6.50
C ALA A 32 4.11 -7.62 5.39
N LEU A 33 3.32 -6.69 4.84
CA LEU A 33 3.79 -5.71 3.85
C LEU A 33 4.82 -4.74 4.43
N LEU A 34 4.54 -4.22 5.63
CA LEU A 34 5.42 -3.27 6.30
C LEU A 34 6.75 -3.92 6.71
N ALA A 35 6.73 -5.23 7.00
CA ALA A 35 7.89 -5.99 7.45
C ALA A 35 8.92 -6.38 6.37
N GLU A 36 8.64 -6.19 5.07
CA GLU A 36 9.63 -6.40 3.98
C GLU A 36 10.34 -7.77 3.97
N GLY A 37 9.63 -8.85 4.31
CA GLY A 37 10.27 -10.17 4.36
C GLY A 37 11.14 -10.37 5.60
N SER A 38 10.94 -9.60 6.67
CA SER A 38 11.64 -9.73 7.95
C SER A 38 10.69 -10.22 9.04
N PHE A 39 10.90 -11.46 9.53
CA PHE A 39 10.14 -11.98 10.67
C PHE A 39 10.29 -11.09 11.91
N ARG A 40 11.49 -10.56 12.15
CA ARG A 40 11.76 -9.68 13.29
C ARG A 40 10.91 -8.42 13.21
N ASP A 41 10.84 -7.79 12.05
CA ASP A 41 10.13 -6.52 11.91
C ASP A 41 8.60 -6.76 11.92
N ALA A 42 8.14 -7.86 11.31
CA ALA A 42 6.74 -8.30 11.41
C ALA A 42 6.29 -8.50 12.86
N LEU A 43 7.04 -9.29 13.64
CA LEU A 43 6.73 -9.53 15.03
C LEU A 43 6.87 -8.27 15.89
N SER A 44 7.82 -7.39 15.56
CA SER A 44 7.97 -6.11 16.27
C SER A 44 6.75 -5.20 16.06
N ILE A 45 6.19 -5.16 14.85
CA ILE A 45 4.96 -4.40 14.57
C ILE A 45 3.77 -5.06 15.27
N LEU A 46 3.63 -6.39 15.17
CA LEU A 46 2.55 -7.13 15.85
C LEU A 46 2.54 -6.83 17.35
N GLN A 47 3.68 -6.95 18.02
CA GLN A 47 3.78 -6.71 19.47
C GLN A 47 3.39 -5.28 19.86
N LYS A 48 3.73 -4.27 19.04
CA LYS A 48 3.27 -2.89 19.29
C LYS A 48 1.75 -2.77 19.18
N VAL A 49 1.13 -3.44 18.21
CA VAL A 49 -0.32 -3.44 18.02
C VAL A 49 -1.03 -4.13 19.18
N LEU A 50 -0.54 -5.31 19.58
CA LEU A 50 -1.12 -6.08 20.70
C LEU A 50 -0.99 -5.34 22.04
N ALA A 51 0.03 -4.50 22.21
CA ALA A 51 0.27 -3.73 23.43
C ALA A 51 -0.68 -2.53 23.60
N VAL A 52 -1.26 -2.01 22.52
CA VAL A 52 -2.17 -0.86 22.56
C VAL A 52 -3.63 -1.23 22.33
N SER A 53 -3.90 -2.46 21.87
CA SER A 53 -5.26 -2.92 21.63
C SER A 53 -6.02 -3.10 22.94
N ASP A 54 -7.17 -2.44 23.05
CA ASP A 54 -8.09 -2.56 24.18
C ASP A 54 -8.97 -3.82 24.09
N ASN A 55 -8.93 -4.55 22.97
CA ASN A 55 -9.75 -5.72 22.73
C ASN A 55 -8.92 -6.91 22.19
N LYS A 56 -9.55 -8.09 22.07
CA LYS A 56 -8.90 -9.32 21.56
C LYS A 56 -9.07 -9.55 20.05
N LYS A 57 -9.63 -8.59 19.32
CA LYS A 57 -9.87 -8.66 17.87
C LYS A 57 -9.22 -7.47 17.18
N ILE A 58 -8.03 -7.70 16.66
CA ILE A 58 -7.23 -6.69 15.98
C ILE A 58 -7.79 -6.39 14.59
N GLU A 59 -8.16 -5.14 14.37
CA GLU A 59 -8.63 -4.62 13.09
C GLU A 59 -7.53 -3.84 12.37
N VAL A 60 -7.61 -3.70 11.03
CA VAL A 60 -6.56 -3.03 10.23
C VAL A 60 -6.37 -1.58 10.68
N ALA A 61 -7.43 -0.92 11.15
CA ALA A 61 -7.38 0.43 11.67
C ALA A 61 -6.41 0.58 12.85
N GLU A 62 -6.28 -0.44 13.70
CA GLU A 62 -5.33 -0.44 14.81
C GLU A 62 -3.90 -0.59 14.31
N VAL A 63 -3.68 -1.44 13.29
CA VAL A 63 -2.38 -1.56 12.63
C VAL A 63 -2.00 -0.25 11.95
N GLU A 64 -2.92 0.39 11.23
CA GLU A 64 -2.72 1.70 10.58
C GLU A 64 -2.31 2.76 11.62
N ALA A 65 -3.03 2.84 12.74
CA ALA A 65 -2.75 3.80 13.81
C ALA A 65 -1.37 3.60 14.45
N VAL A 66 -0.97 2.35 14.70
CA VAL A 66 0.30 2.01 15.37
C VAL A 66 1.50 2.14 14.44
N SER A 67 1.33 1.77 13.17
CA SER A 67 2.42 1.77 12.20
C SER A 67 2.64 3.13 11.51
N GLY A 68 1.68 4.04 11.61
CA GLY A 68 1.68 5.28 10.82
C GLY A 68 1.38 5.04 9.34
N ALA A 69 0.87 3.86 8.98
CA ALA A 69 0.44 3.56 7.62
C ALA A 69 -0.81 4.37 7.27
N PRO A 70 -0.93 4.84 6.01
CA PRO A 70 -2.15 5.51 5.57
C PRO A 70 -3.34 4.56 5.62
N ARG A 71 -4.51 5.15 5.90
CA ARG A 71 -5.79 4.45 5.71
C ARG A 71 -5.90 3.89 4.30
N GLY A 72 -6.40 2.66 4.18
CA GLY A 72 -6.60 2.04 2.87
C GLY A 72 -7.41 2.91 1.89
N GLU A 73 -8.38 3.70 2.38
CA GLU A 73 -9.16 4.64 1.56
C GLU A 73 -8.32 5.73 0.89
N VAL A 74 -7.31 6.25 1.59
CA VAL A 74 -6.41 7.28 1.05
C VAL A 74 -5.57 6.71 -0.09
N VAL A 75 -5.02 5.50 0.12
CA VAL A 75 -4.26 4.77 -0.91
C VAL A 75 -5.13 4.52 -2.14
N ARG A 76 -6.36 4.02 -1.94
CA ARG A 76 -7.32 3.76 -3.02
C ARG A 76 -7.69 5.04 -3.78
N GLY A 77 -7.90 6.15 -3.08
CA GLY A 77 -8.18 7.44 -3.69
C GLY A 77 -7.05 7.91 -4.62
N ILE A 78 -5.80 7.81 -4.16
CA ILE A 78 -4.63 8.17 -4.97
C ILE A 78 -4.49 7.25 -6.18
N ILE A 79 -4.62 5.93 -6.01
CA ILE A 79 -4.56 4.97 -7.12
C ILE A 79 -5.64 5.25 -8.16
N SER A 80 -6.88 5.54 -7.72
CA SER A 80 -7.98 5.87 -8.64
C SER A 80 -7.69 7.15 -9.44
N ALA A 81 -7.18 8.18 -8.78
CA ALA A 81 -6.84 9.44 -9.41
C ALA A 81 -5.67 9.30 -10.40
N ILE A 82 -4.59 8.62 -10.00
CA ILE A 82 -3.46 8.30 -10.89
C ILE A 82 -3.94 7.51 -12.12
N ALA A 83 -4.74 6.47 -11.90
CA ALA A 83 -5.26 5.64 -12.98
C ALA A 83 -6.04 6.48 -14.01
N LYS A 84 -6.85 7.44 -13.55
CA LYS A 84 -7.64 8.36 -14.39
C LYS A 84 -6.85 9.58 -14.90
N LYS A 85 -5.54 9.67 -14.61
CA LYS A 85 -4.70 10.83 -14.90
C LYS A 85 -5.22 12.15 -14.30
N ASP A 86 -5.86 12.08 -13.13
CA ASP A 86 -6.33 13.24 -12.37
C ASP A 86 -5.30 13.66 -11.32
N ALA A 87 -4.34 14.50 -11.73
CA ALA A 87 -3.30 15.01 -10.83
C ALA A 87 -3.88 15.78 -9.65
N SER A 88 -4.95 16.55 -9.85
CA SER A 88 -5.54 17.40 -8.82
C SER A 88 -6.07 16.55 -7.66
N SER A 89 -6.85 15.52 -7.96
CA SER A 89 -7.39 14.61 -6.94
C SER A 89 -6.31 13.77 -6.27
N ALA A 90 -5.29 13.35 -7.01
CA ALA A 90 -4.16 12.60 -6.47
C ALA A 90 -3.34 13.45 -5.47
N LEU A 91 -2.95 14.67 -5.88
CA LEU A 91 -2.20 15.61 -5.03
C LEU A 91 -3.00 16.03 -3.79
N ALA A 92 -4.31 16.27 -3.94
CA ALA A 92 -5.18 16.57 -2.79
C ALA A 92 -5.21 15.41 -1.78
N SER A 93 -5.20 14.17 -2.25
CA SER A 93 -5.18 12.98 -1.38
C SER A 93 -3.83 12.75 -0.73
N ILE A 94 -2.73 13.01 -1.45
CA ILE A 94 -1.37 13.01 -0.88
C ILE A 94 -1.26 14.07 0.22
N ARG A 95 -1.77 15.28 -0.02
CA ARG A 95 -1.77 16.36 0.98
C ARG A 95 -2.51 15.96 2.25
N LYS A 96 -3.68 15.33 2.13
CA LYS A 96 -4.42 14.81 3.28
C LYS A 96 -3.62 13.76 4.06
N ALA A 97 -2.87 12.89 3.37
CA ALA A 97 -2.01 11.91 4.02
C ALA A 97 -0.88 12.59 4.82
N ILE A 98 -0.25 13.62 4.23
CA ILE A 98 0.78 14.41 4.89
C ILE A 98 0.23 15.13 6.12
N ASP A 99 -0.93 15.79 6.01
CA ASP A 99 -1.58 16.49 7.12
C ASP A 99 -1.97 15.51 8.25
N ALA A 100 -2.19 14.23 7.92
CA ALA A 100 -2.44 13.14 8.87
C ALA A 100 -1.15 12.51 9.44
N ASN A 101 0.03 13.08 9.19
CA ASN A 101 1.35 12.58 9.61
C ASN A 101 1.66 11.15 9.14
N VAL A 102 1.11 10.75 7.99
CA VAL A 102 1.48 9.47 7.36
C VAL A 102 2.94 9.51 6.93
N ASP A 103 3.66 8.41 7.14
CA ASP A 103 5.02 8.25 6.58
C ASP A 103 4.95 8.25 5.04
N PRO A 104 5.58 9.22 4.34
CA PRO A 104 5.51 9.32 2.89
C PRO A 104 6.08 8.10 2.16
N ARG A 105 7.13 7.47 2.71
CA ARG A 105 7.74 6.28 2.10
C ARG A 105 6.83 5.07 2.25
N VAL A 106 6.15 4.92 3.39
CA VAL A 106 5.12 3.90 3.59
C VAL A 106 3.97 4.10 2.61
N LEU A 107 3.52 5.35 2.41
CA LEU A 107 2.51 5.68 1.41
C LEU A 107 2.96 5.30 -0.01
N ALA A 108 4.13 5.77 -0.45
CA ALA A 108 4.66 5.47 -1.78
C ALA A 108 4.81 3.97 -2.00
N LYS A 109 5.28 3.23 -0.99
CA LYS A 109 5.37 1.78 -1.03
C LYS A 109 4.01 1.12 -1.22
N LEU A 110 3.00 1.51 -0.44
CA LEU A 110 1.63 1.02 -0.61
C LEU A 110 1.10 1.29 -2.03
N LEU A 111 1.36 2.49 -2.57
CA LEU A 111 0.99 2.85 -3.94
C LEU A 111 1.68 1.95 -4.98
N ILE A 112 2.97 1.67 -4.83
CA ILE A 112 3.72 0.74 -5.70
C ILE A 112 3.08 -0.65 -5.67
N HIS A 113 2.82 -1.18 -4.48
CA HIS A 113 2.23 -2.51 -4.34
C HIS A 113 0.82 -2.59 -4.93
N ARG A 114 0.00 -1.56 -4.73
CA ARG A 114 -1.36 -1.53 -5.30
C ARG A 114 -1.34 -1.30 -6.80
N MET A 115 -0.54 -0.37 -7.32
CA MET A 115 -0.40 -0.14 -8.75
C MET A 115 0.14 -1.39 -9.47
N ARG A 116 1.10 -2.11 -8.89
CA ARG A 116 1.55 -3.42 -9.41
C ARG A 116 0.38 -4.40 -9.54
N ALA A 117 -0.46 -4.52 -8.52
CA ALA A 117 -1.61 -5.42 -8.57
C ALA A 117 -2.61 -5.03 -9.67
N VAL A 118 -2.90 -3.73 -9.82
CA VAL A 118 -3.76 -3.22 -10.91
C VAL A 118 -3.16 -3.52 -12.29
N LEU A 119 -1.84 -3.34 -12.45
CA LEU A 119 -1.13 -3.64 -13.70
C LEU A 119 -1.16 -5.13 -14.05
N LEU A 120 -0.88 -6.00 -13.08
CA LEU A 120 -0.94 -7.44 -13.30
C LEU A 120 -2.36 -7.88 -13.66
N LEU A 121 -3.39 -7.31 -13.04
CA LEU A 121 -4.77 -7.56 -13.43
C LEU A 121 -5.07 -7.15 -14.88
N ARG A 122 -4.46 -6.06 -15.37
CA ARG A 122 -4.62 -5.62 -16.76
C ARG A 122 -3.96 -6.57 -17.77
N PHE A 123 -2.75 -7.04 -17.48
CA PHE A 123 -1.90 -7.74 -18.46
C PHE A 123 -1.83 -9.26 -18.29
N ALA A 124 -2.10 -9.76 -17.08
CA ALA A 124 -2.04 -11.18 -16.71
C ALA A 124 -3.20 -11.51 -15.76
N PRO A 125 -4.47 -11.41 -16.21
CA PRO A 125 -5.65 -11.64 -15.37
C PRO A 125 -5.69 -13.06 -14.77
N GLU A 126 -5.00 -14.03 -15.37
CA GLU A 126 -4.82 -15.39 -14.82
C GLU A 126 -4.06 -15.42 -13.48
N LEU A 127 -3.31 -14.36 -13.15
CA LEU A 127 -2.62 -14.23 -11.87
C LEU A 127 -3.52 -13.66 -10.76
N LEU A 128 -4.80 -13.39 -11.05
CA LEU A 128 -5.76 -12.84 -10.09
C LEU A 128 -5.83 -13.63 -8.80
N ASP A 129 -5.91 -14.96 -8.87
CA ASP A 129 -6.11 -15.81 -7.70
C ASP A 129 -4.89 -15.74 -6.77
N ALA A 130 -3.68 -15.66 -7.34
CA ALA A 130 -2.46 -15.48 -6.57
C ALA A 130 -2.37 -14.09 -5.92
N LEU A 131 -2.90 -13.05 -6.59
CA LEU A 131 -2.88 -11.68 -6.09
C LEU A 131 -4.00 -11.39 -5.09
N ALA A 132 -5.11 -12.14 -5.14
CA ALA A 132 -6.23 -11.98 -4.22
C ALA A 132 -5.80 -12.20 -2.76
N ALA A 133 -4.84 -13.09 -2.52
CA ALA A 133 -4.25 -13.33 -1.19
C ALA A 133 -3.35 -12.19 -0.67
N GLU A 134 -3.06 -11.18 -1.50
CA GLU A 134 -2.26 -10.00 -1.15
C GLU A 134 -3.09 -8.69 -1.07
N LEU A 135 -4.39 -8.77 -1.36
CA LEU A 135 -5.30 -7.63 -1.52
C LEU A 135 -6.54 -7.80 -0.63
N THR A 136 -6.98 -6.69 -0.07
CA THR A 136 -8.31 -6.61 0.55
C THR A 136 -9.40 -6.68 -0.52
N GLU A 137 -10.62 -7.05 -0.14
CA GLU A 137 -11.77 -7.03 -1.06
C GLU A 137 -11.97 -5.65 -1.70
N ALA A 138 -11.79 -4.58 -0.92
CA ALA A 138 -11.90 -3.20 -1.40
C ALA A 138 -10.80 -2.84 -2.41
N ASP A 139 -9.56 -3.30 -2.19
CA ASP A 139 -8.45 -3.06 -3.11
C ASP A 139 -8.62 -3.87 -4.40
N LEU A 140 -9.12 -5.11 -4.32
CA LEU A 140 -9.45 -5.94 -5.47
C LEU A 140 -10.58 -5.33 -6.31
N ALA A 141 -11.63 -4.83 -5.64
CA ALA A 141 -12.72 -4.13 -6.30
C ALA A 141 -12.23 -2.89 -7.06
N LEU A 142 -11.42 -2.05 -6.41
CA LEU A 142 -10.80 -0.90 -7.07
C LEU A 142 -9.97 -1.34 -8.28
N ALA A 143 -9.10 -2.34 -8.12
CA ALA A 143 -8.23 -2.81 -9.18
C ALA A 143 -9.03 -3.23 -10.42
N LYS A 144 -10.15 -3.96 -10.24
CA LYS A 144 -11.06 -4.32 -11.33
C LYS A 144 -11.64 -3.09 -12.02
N THR A 145 -12.06 -2.09 -11.26
CA THR A 145 -12.62 -0.84 -11.80
C THR A 145 -11.60 -0.06 -12.61
N VAL A 146 -10.38 0.13 -12.11
CA VAL A 146 -9.41 1.07 -12.71
C VAL A 146 -8.43 0.42 -13.67
N SER A 147 -8.36 -0.92 -13.75
CA SER A 147 -7.38 -1.66 -14.57
C SER A 147 -7.27 -1.23 -16.04
N LYS A 148 -8.35 -0.69 -16.62
CA LYS A 148 -8.40 -0.28 -18.03
C LYS A 148 -8.11 1.21 -18.25
N GLU A 149 -7.97 1.98 -17.19
CA GLU A 149 -7.74 3.41 -17.25
C GLU A 149 -6.35 3.74 -17.84
N PRO A 150 -6.17 4.92 -18.47
CA PRO A 150 -4.96 5.26 -19.22
C PRO A 150 -3.70 5.38 -18.35
N GLY A 151 -3.86 5.75 -17.07
CA GLY A 151 -2.78 5.82 -16.09
C GLY A 151 -2.33 4.45 -15.56
N VAL A 152 -2.97 3.34 -15.95
CA VAL A 152 -2.50 2.00 -15.59
C VAL A 152 -1.56 1.48 -16.68
N ASN A 153 -0.30 1.91 -16.62
CA ASN A 153 0.76 1.51 -17.56
C ASN A 153 2.12 1.31 -16.86
N ALA A 154 3.10 0.76 -17.60
CA ALA A 154 4.43 0.47 -17.06
C ALA A 154 5.19 1.73 -16.64
N ASP A 155 4.99 2.85 -17.35
CA ASP A 155 5.67 4.12 -17.07
C ASP A 155 5.21 4.70 -15.73
N THR A 156 3.92 4.52 -15.40
CA THR A 156 3.35 4.90 -14.11
C THR A 156 4.01 4.17 -12.94
N LEU A 157 4.16 2.85 -13.04
CA LEU A 157 4.84 2.09 -11.99
C LEU A 157 6.33 2.44 -11.90
N ARG A 158 6.98 2.72 -13.04
CA ARG A 158 8.38 3.16 -13.06
C ARG A 158 8.56 4.48 -12.33
N ALA A 159 7.73 5.48 -12.63
CA ALA A 159 7.76 6.78 -11.96
C ALA A 159 7.56 6.66 -10.44
N LEU A 160 6.65 5.79 -9.98
CA LEU A 160 6.47 5.52 -8.54
C LEU A 160 7.71 4.86 -7.90
N LEU A 161 8.34 3.89 -8.59
CA LEU A 161 9.57 3.24 -8.12
C LEU A 161 10.75 4.23 -8.03
N ASP A 162 10.91 5.07 -9.04
CA ASP A 162 11.95 6.10 -9.09
C ASP A 162 11.76 7.13 -7.97
N ALA A 163 10.52 7.61 -7.79
CA ALA A 163 10.18 8.49 -6.67
C ALA A 163 10.56 7.86 -5.33
N TYR A 164 10.13 6.62 -5.06
CA TYR A 164 10.42 5.91 -3.81
C TYR A 164 11.92 5.80 -3.50
N GLY A 165 12.74 5.56 -4.53
CA GLY A 165 14.20 5.53 -4.41
C GLY A 165 14.78 6.88 -3.98
N VAL A 166 14.33 7.97 -4.62
CA VAL A 166 14.80 9.33 -4.34
C VAL A 166 14.36 9.84 -2.95
N MET A 167 13.20 9.41 -2.45
CA MET A 167 12.65 9.83 -1.16
C MET A 167 13.59 9.62 0.04
N ALA A 168 14.56 8.68 -0.03
CA ALA A 168 15.52 8.45 1.05
C ALA A 168 16.39 9.67 1.36
N TYR A 169 16.65 10.50 0.35
CA TYR A 169 17.65 11.56 0.38
C TYR A 169 17.06 12.93 0.05
N ALA A 170 15.74 13.00 -0.16
CA ALA A 170 15.05 14.24 -0.47
C ALA A 170 14.98 15.14 0.78
N ALA A 171 15.22 16.44 0.60
CA ALA A 171 15.06 17.44 1.66
C ALA A 171 13.61 17.49 2.18
N VAL A 172 12.65 17.25 1.28
CA VAL A 172 11.23 17.11 1.61
C VAL A 172 10.78 15.70 1.17
N PRO A 173 10.54 14.77 2.11
CA PRO A 173 10.35 13.36 1.79
C PRO A 173 9.18 13.05 0.85
N HIS A 174 8.10 13.83 0.87
CA HIS A 174 6.92 13.58 0.02
C HIS A 174 7.03 14.19 -1.39
N LEU A 175 7.95 15.13 -1.60
CA LEU A 175 8.04 15.88 -2.87
C LEU A 175 8.34 15.00 -4.09
N PRO A 176 9.22 13.98 -4.04
CA PRO A 176 9.42 13.08 -5.18
C PRO A 176 8.14 12.37 -5.63
N LEU A 177 7.24 12.03 -4.69
CA LEU A 177 5.97 11.40 -5.00
C LEU A 177 5.00 12.37 -5.70
N GLU A 178 4.95 13.63 -5.25
CA GLU A 178 4.13 14.68 -5.88
C GLU A 178 4.60 14.95 -7.32
N LEU A 179 5.91 15.03 -7.55
CA LEU A 179 6.48 15.21 -8.87
C LEU A 179 6.13 14.04 -9.81
N ALA A 180 6.29 12.80 -9.34
CA ALA A 180 5.92 11.62 -10.12
C ALA A 180 4.43 11.64 -10.51
N VAL A 181 3.54 12.01 -9.58
CA VAL A 181 2.10 12.14 -9.88
C VAL A 181 1.81 13.17 -10.96
N ILE A 182 2.50 14.32 -10.91
CA ILE A 182 2.37 15.37 -11.94
C ILE A 182 2.80 14.83 -13.30
N GLU A 183 3.97 14.19 -13.38
CA GLU A 183 4.52 13.62 -14.62
C GLU A 183 3.58 12.57 -15.22
N ILE A 184 3.13 11.60 -14.41
CA ILE A 184 2.21 10.53 -14.84
C ILE A 184 0.94 11.10 -15.47
N CYS A 185 0.39 12.17 -14.89
CA CYS A 185 -0.86 12.77 -15.35
C CYS A 185 -0.65 13.73 -16.54
N ALA A 186 0.53 14.36 -16.64
CA ALA A 186 0.89 15.27 -17.72
C ALA A 186 1.09 14.57 -19.08
N ASP A 187 1.47 13.29 -19.08
CA ASP A 187 1.69 12.45 -20.28
C ASP A 187 0.41 12.14 -21.10
N SER A 188 -0.63 12.96 -20.96
CA SER A 188 -1.83 12.94 -21.80
C SER A 188 -1.69 13.75 -23.10
N GLY A 189 -0.55 14.45 -23.30
CA GLY A 189 -0.43 15.45 -24.36
C GLY A 189 0.93 15.58 -25.05
N SER A 190 1.85 14.63 -24.90
CA SER A 190 3.14 14.70 -25.61
C SER A 190 3.56 13.35 -26.21
N LYS A 191 2.88 12.98 -27.30
CA LYS A 191 3.44 12.26 -28.45
C LYS A 191 2.49 12.36 -29.63
#